data_AF-A0A7J6F0Q7-F1
#
_entry.id   AF-A0A7J6F0Q7-F1
#
_cell.length_a   1.000
_cell.length_b   1.000
_cell.length_c   1.000
_cell.angle_alpha   90.00
_cell.angle_beta   90.00
_cell.angle_gamma   90.00
#
_symmetry.space_group_name_H-M   'P 1'
#
loop_
_entity.id
_entity.type
_entity.pdbx_description
1 polymer ?
#
loop_
_entity_poly.entity_id
_entity_poly.type
_entity_poly.pdbx_seq_one_letter_code
_entity_poly.pdbx_strand_id
1 'polypeptide(L)'
;MEEICIRDLVVVGVISWSVGFVLIRKTFPNRSFEFSNRLVSTIHAIVAVTLASLSVQDWKCPLCPMASTSSPKQMRTLAISLSYLIYDLICCLFDKKISIDNSVHHLVSIIGIGAGLAYAKCGSEMVAALWLTEISSPFLHLREVLKELGYRNTDLNLVADISFAVIFTIARMVGGPYLAYVTLTSKNPLIIQVMAVGLQLKKKMEDQVKNVVMVGVISWSISFMLIRNILPNRSFGFCNRLVSSMHAILAVILASLSVEDWNCPVCPVASNSSSKQVTTLAVTLSYLIYDLICCQFDKQFSLDNTIHHLVSIVGIGAGLAYGKSGSELVAALWVSELSTPFLHLRELVKELGYKDTDLNLAADISFAVVFSVARMVLGSYVTCVTVVANNPLVIQAMAVGLLLLSAFWFFKIVRMVKYKLKRRSSTNTKHA
;
A
#
# COMPACT_ATOMS: atom_id res chain seq x y z
N MET A 1 38.28 -17.58 -1.21
CA MET A 1 37.67 -16.28 -0.85
C MET A 1 36.25 -16.61 -0.45
N GLU A 2 35.99 -16.71 0.84
CA GLU A 2 34.70 -17.17 1.39
C GLU A 2 33.54 -16.38 0.79
N GLU A 3 32.48 -17.06 0.37
CA GLU A 3 31.21 -16.42 0.01
C GLU A 3 30.66 -15.74 1.27
N ILE A 4 30.92 -14.43 1.40
CA ILE A 4 30.25 -13.62 2.41
C ILE A 4 28.75 -13.79 2.20
N CYS A 5 28.08 -14.35 3.21
CA CYS A 5 26.63 -14.51 3.21
C CYS A 5 25.97 -13.14 3.02
N ILE A 6 25.02 -13.03 2.10
CA ILE A 6 24.31 -11.78 1.79
C ILE A 6 23.69 -11.15 3.04
N ARG A 7 23.20 -11.96 3.97
CA ARG A 7 22.68 -11.50 5.27
C ARG A 7 23.74 -10.74 6.05
N ASP A 8 24.94 -11.31 6.15
CA ASP A 8 26.02 -10.73 6.94
C ASP A 8 26.52 -9.43 6.26
N LEU A 9 26.52 -9.39 4.93
CA LEU A 9 26.80 -8.17 4.16
C LEU A 9 25.78 -7.05 4.45
N VAL A 10 24.48 -7.38 4.56
CA VAL A 10 23.45 -6.39 4.92
C VAL A 10 23.66 -5.87 6.34
N VAL A 11 23.91 -6.75 7.32
CA VAL A 11 24.13 -6.36 8.72
C VAL A 11 25.36 -5.47 8.86
N VAL A 12 26.49 -5.88 8.29
CA VAL A 12 27.74 -5.10 8.29
C VAL A 12 27.52 -3.77 7.55
N GLY A 13 26.76 -3.78 6.46
CA GLY A 13 26.37 -2.59 5.72
C GLY A 13 25.62 -1.57 6.58
N VAL A 14 24.57 -2.00 7.31
CA VAL A 14 23.78 -1.10 8.19
C VAL A 14 24.69 -0.46 9.24
N ILE A 15 25.58 -1.25 9.85
CA ILE A 15 26.56 -0.75 10.83
C ILE A 15 27.51 0.26 10.17
N SER A 16 28.01 -0.05 8.98
CA SER A 16 28.96 0.81 8.25
C SER A 16 28.35 2.16 7.88
N TRP A 17 27.10 2.17 7.38
CA TRP A 17 26.36 3.41 7.10
C TRP A 17 26.11 4.23 8.37
N SER A 18 25.75 3.56 9.47
CA SER A 18 25.55 4.21 10.77
C SER A 18 26.84 4.84 11.31
N VAL A 19 27.96 4.15 11.19
CA VAL A 19 29.28 4.69 11.57
C VAL A 19 29.64 5.88 10.68
N GLY A 20 29.41 5.76 9.36
CA GLY A 20 29.61 6.86 8.41
C GLY A 20 28.83 8.12 8.79
N PHE A 21 27.56 7.96 9.18
CA PHE A 21 26.73 9.04 9.69
C PHE A 21 27.33 9.70 10.94
N VAL A 22 27.71 8.90 11.94
CA VAL A 22 28.31 9.42 13.18
C VAL A 22 29.60 10.18 12.90
N LEU A 23 30.44 9.69 11.98
CA LEU A 23 31.67 10.37 11.57
C LEU A 23 31.37 11.71 10.89
N ILE A 24 30.44 11.74 9.92
CA ILE A 24 30.01 12.98 9.24
C ILE A 24 29.45 13.97 10.26
N ARG A 25 28.65 13.50 11.23
CA ARG A 25 28.08 14.36 12.27
C ARG A 25 29.16 14.97 13.16
N LYS A 26 30.20 14.20 13.51
CA LYS A 26 31.36 14.68 14.26
C LYS A 26 32.19 15.70 13.45
N THR A 27 32.32 15.52 12.14
CA THR A 27 33.02 16.47 11.26
C THR A 27 32.25 17.78 11.08
N PHE A 28 30.91 17.72 11.08
CA PHE A 28 30.04 18.88 10.90
C PHE A 28 29.10 19.09 12.11
N PRO A 29 29.63 19.39 13.32
CA PRO A 29 28.84 19.43 14.55
C PRO A 29 27.79 20.55 14.55
N ASN A 30 28.11 21.66 13.87
CA ASN A 30 27.25 22.85 13.80
C ASN A 30 26.14 22.76 12.74
N ARG A 31 26.10 21.69 11.94
CA ARG A 31 25.07 21.48 10.92
C ARG A 31 23.87 20.71 11.45
N SER A 32 22.79 20.64 10.68
CA SER A 32 21.59 19.90 11.06
C SER A 32 21.81 18.39 11.01
N PHE A 33 20.94 17.61 11.67
CA PHE A 33 20.91 16.15 11.52
C PHE A 33 20.65 15.76 10.06
N GLU A 34 19.70 16.45 9.44
CA GLU A 34 19.30 16.25 8.04
C GLU A 34 20.47 16.50 7.09
N PHE A 35 21.29 17.53 7.33
CA PHE A 35 22.50 17.80 6.56
C PHE A 35 23.44 16.62 6.54
N SER A 36 23.79 16.09 7.72
CA SER A 36 24.67 14.93 7.84
C SER A 36 24.07 13.70 7.16
N ASN A 37 22.76 13.48 7.30
CA ASN A 37 22.10 12.35 6.64
C ASN A 37 22.07 12.48 5.12
N ARG A 38 21.87 13.70 4.58
CA ARG A 38 21.92 13.98 3.14
C ARG A 38 23.30 13.74 2.55
N LEU A 39 24.38 13.98 3.30
CA LEU A 39 25.73 13.62 2.87
C LEU A 39 25.92 12.09 2.77
N VAL A 40 25.46 11.33 3.76
CA VAL A 40 25.46 9.85 3.69
C VAL A 40 24.66 9.36 2.49
N SER A 41 23.48 9.96 2.27
CA SER A 41 22.58 9.63 1.16
C SER A 41 23.21 9.92 -0.20
N THR A 42 23.97 11.03 -0.31
CA THR A 42 24.73 11.36 -1.52
C THR A 42 25.81 10.32 -1.81
N ILE A 43 26.55 9.89 -0.78
CA ILE A 43 27.56 8.83 -0.91
C ILE A 43 26.90 7.53 -1.35
N HIS A 44 25.78 7.16 -0.73
CA HIS A 44 25.01 5.98 -1.12
C HIS A 44 24.60 6.05 -2.59
N ALA A 45 24.00 7.14 -3.04
CA ALA A 45 23.54 7.26 -4.42
C ALA A 45 24.69 7.10 -5.43
N ILE A 46 25.85 7.69 -5.17
CA ILE A 46 27.05 7.54 -6.01
C ILE A 46 27.51 6.07 -6.04
N VAL A 47 27.60 5.43 -4.86
CA VAL A 47 27.99 4.03 -4.74
C VAL A 47 26.98 3.12 -5.45
N ALA A 48 25.69 3.34 -5.25
CA ALA A 48 24.60 2.55 -5.83
C ALA A 48 24.63 2.63 -7.36
N VAL A 49 24.71 3.83 -7.95
CA VAL A 49 24.79 4.02 -9.41
C VAL A 49 26.06 3.39 -9.98
N THR A 50 27.20 3.53 -9.29
CA THR A 50 28.47 2.96 -9.73
C THR A 50 28.42 1.43 -9.72
N LEU A 51 28.04 0.83 -8.60
CA LEU A 51 27.94 -0.62 -8.45
C LEU A 51 26.86 -1.21 -9.36
N ALA A 52 25.75 -0.51 -9.55
CA ALA A 52 24.72 -0.90 -10.50
C ALA A 52 25.29 -0.97 -11.92
N SER A 53 25.97 0.09 -12.35
CA SER A 53 26.63 0.17 -13.67
C SER A 53 27.66 -0.94 -13.87
N LEU A 54 28.48 -1.24 -12.86
CA LEU A 54 29.49 -2.30 -12.90
C LEU A 54 28.91 -3.72 -12.85
N SER A 55 27.66 -3.86 -12.43
CA SER A 55 26.95 -5.15 -12.36
C SER A 55 26.13 -5.47 -13.61
N VAL A 56 25.99 -4.52 -14.55
CA VAL A 56 25.41 -4.74 -15.88
C VAL A 56 26.29 -5.74 -16.65
N GLN A 57 25.66 -6.78 -17.20
CA GLN A 57 26.37 -7.85 -17.90
C GLN A 57 26.69 -7.46 -19.35
N ASP A 58 25.73 -6.82 -20.03
CA ASP A 58 25.90 -6.33 -21.40
C ASP A 58 25.20 -4.98 -21.55
N TRP A 59 25.96 -3.94 -21.91
CA TRP A 59 25.41 -2.60 -22.13
C TRP A 59 24.60 -2.48 -23.43
N LYS A 60 24.71 -3.43 -24.35
CA LYS A 60 23.81 -3.49 -25.52
C LYS A 60 22.37 -3.82 -25.10
N CYS A 61 22.19 -4.55 -24.00
CA CYS A 61 20.90 -4.74 -23.36
C CYS A 61 21.05 -4.75 -21.83
N PRO A 62 20.99 -3.59 -21.16
CA PRO A 62 21.24 -3.50 -19.71
C PRO A 62 20.19 -4.21 -18.85
N LEU A 63 19.05 -4.57 -19.43
CA LEU A 63 17.98 -5.35 -18.78
C LEU A 63 18.07 -6.85 -19.05
N CYS A 64 18.95 -7.30 -19.95
CA CYS A 64 19.06 -8.69 -20.32
C CYS A 64 20.11 -9.43 -19.45
N PRO A 65 19.86 -10.71 -19.12
CA PRO A 65 18.61 -11.44 -19.30
C PRO A 65 17.54 -11.01 -18.27
N MET A 66 16.27 -11.00 -18.69
CA MET A 66 15.11 -10.65 -17.85
C MET A 66 14.62 -11.87 -17.08
N ALA A 67 14.07 -11.67 -15.88
CA ALA A 67 13.60 -12.71 -14.96
C ALA A 67 14.63 -13.82 -14.69
N SER A 68 15.91 -13.52 -14.88
CA SER A 68 17.01 -14.47 -14.73
C SER A 68 17.47 -14.57 -13.29
N THR A 69 18.30 -15.57 -13.00
CA THR A 69 19.06 -15.61 -11.76
C THR A 69 19.97 -14.40 -11.66
N SER A 70 20.03 -13.80 -10.47
CA SER A 70 20.86 -12.63 -10.19
C SER A 70 22.33 -13.01 -10.10
N SER A 71 23.21 -12.22 -10.73
CA SER A 71 24.66 -12.44 -10.60
C SER A 71 25.15 -12.05 -9.20
N PRO A 72 26.30 -12.59 -8.74
CA PRO A 72 26.88 -12.20 -7.45
C PRO A 72 27.14 -10.70 -7.34
N LYS A 73 27.49 -10.04 -8.45
CA LYS A 73 27.67 -8.58 -8.50
C LYS A 73 26.33 -7.87 -8.26
N GLN A 74 25.26 -8.27 -8.96
CA GLN A 74 23.92 -7.70 -8.78
C GLN A 74 23.42 -7.90 -7.34
N MET A 75 23.59 -9.09 -6.77
CA MET A 75 23.21 -9.38 -5.40
C MET A 75 23.97 -8.55 -4.38
N ARG A 76 25.29 -8.36 -4.55
CA ARG A 76 26.09 -7.48 -3.68
C ARG A 76 25.65 -6.02 -3.79
N THR A 77 25.40 -5.52 -5.01
CA THR A 77 24.88 -4.17 -5.24
C THR A 77 23.56 -3.95 -4.50
N LEU A 78 22.61 -4.88 -4.65
CA LEU A 78 21.31 -4.81 -4.00
C LEU A 78 21.43 -4.91 -2.47
N ALA A 79 22.30 -5.77 -1.95
CA ALA A 79 22.53 -5.90 -0.51
C ALA A 79 23.11 -4.63 0.13
N ILE A 80 24.06 -3.97 -0.56
CA ILE A 80 24.62 -2.69 -0.10
C ILE A 80 23.52 -1.62 -0.07
N SER A 81 22.67 -1.55 -1.11
CA SER A 81 21.56 -0.59 -1.12
C SER A 81 20.47 -0.90 -0.10
N LEU A 82 20.13 -2.18 0.10
CA LEU A 82 19.21 -2.59 1.15
C LEU A 82 19.70 -2.16 2.53
N SER A 83 21.00 -2.35 2.80
CA SER A 83 21.60 -1.95 4.08
C SER A 83 21.52 -0.44 4.32
N TYR A 84 21.72 0.37 3.28
CA TYR A 84 21.53 1.82 3.36
C TYR A 84 20.06 2.17 3.61
N LEU A 85 19.12 1.59 2.87
CA LEU A 85 17.69 1.90 3.03
C LEU A 85 17.18 1.57 4.44
N ILE A 86 17.67 0.49 5.05
CA ILE A 86 17.36 0.15 6.44
C ILE A 86 17.92 1.22 7.40
N TYR A 87 19.19 1.60 7.22
CA TYR A 87 19.82 2.68 7.99
C TYR A 87 19.04 4.01 7.83
N ASP A 88 18.69 4.40 6.60
CA ASP A 88 18.06 5.68 6.31
C ASP A 88 16.62 5.74 6.84
N LEU A 89 15.89 4.61 6.78
CA LEU A 89 14.59 4.48 7.42
C LEU A 89 14.70 4.66 8.94
N ILE A 90 15.72 4.08 9.59
CA ILE A 90 15.95 4.26 11.03
C ILE A 90 16.25 5.74 11.32
N CYS A 91 17.11 6.39 10.54
CA CYS A 91 17.39 7.82 10.69
C CYS A 91 16.14 8.70 10.51
N CYS A 92 15.25 8.36 9.58
CA CYS A 92 13.97 9.04 9.40
C CYS A 92 13.06 8.97 10.64
N LEU A 93 13.16 7.91 11.46
CA LEU A 93 12.39 7.80 12.72
C LEU A 93 12.89 8.77 13.80
N PHE A 94 14.13 9.24 13.71
CA PHE A 94 14.72 10.21 14.64
C PHE A 94 14.52 11.66 14.19
N ASP A 95 14.03 11.90 12.98
CA ASP A 95 13.75 13.24 12.51
C ASP A 95 12.46 13.79 13.14
N LYS A 96 12.42 15.10 13.41
CA LYS A 96 11.28 15.76 14.04
C LYS A 96 10.03 15.78 13.16
N LYS A 97 10.16 15.49 11.87
CA LYS A 97 9.07 15.44 10.89
C LYS A 97 9.15 14.15 10.09
N ILE A 98 8.39 13.13 10.51
CA ILE A 98 8.26 11.89 9.75
C ILE A 98 7.50 12.19 8.45
N SER A 99 8.20 12.09 7.31
CA SER A 99 7.57 12.12 6.00
C SER A 99 7.02 10.74 5.68
N ILE A 100 5.71 10.56 5.82
CA ILE A 100 5.00 9.29 5.53
C ILE A 100 5.31 8.83 4.10
N ASP A 101 5.34 9.76 3.14
CA ASP A 101 5.68 9.48 1.75
C ASP A 101 7.07 8.83 1.61
N ASN A 102 8.06 9.33 2.36
CA ASN A 102 9.41 8.78 2.36
C ASN A 102 9.44 7.41 3.05
N SER A 103 8.79 7.27 4.21
CA SER A 103 8.72 6.01 4.95
C SER A 103 8.07 4.88 4.13
N VAL A 104 6.99 5.17 3.42
CA VAL A 104 6.34 4.19 2.51
C VAL A 104 7.27 3.84 1.36
N HIS A 105 7.95 4.82 0.76
CA HIS A 105 8.93 4.57 -0.29
C HIS A 105 10.07 3.65 0.17
N HIS A 106 10.64 3.90 1.35
CA HIS A 106 11.67 3.03 1.93
C HIS A 106 11.13 1.65 2.25
N LEU A 107 9.92 1.52 2.82
CA LEU A 107 9.33 0.22 3.14
C LEU A 107 9.11 -0.63 1.88
N VAL A 108 8.53 -0.04 0.83
CA VAL A 108 8.33 -0.71 -0.47
C VAL A 108 9.67 -1.12 -1.09
N SER A 109 10.68 -0.25 -1.00
CA SER A 109 12.02 -0.52 -1.54
C SER A 109 12.76 -1.62 -0.75
N ILE A 110 12.66 -1.63 0.58
CA ILE A 110 13.23 -2.65 1.47
C ILE A 110 12.59 -4.01 1.19
N ILE A 111 11.26 -4.07 1.12
CA ILE A 111 10.53 -5.30 0.83
C ILE A 111 10.87 -5.80 -0.58
N GLY A 112 10.87 -4.91 -1.58
CA GLY A 112 11.20 -5.25 -2.97
C GLY A 112 12.62 -5.77 -3.13
N ILE A 113 13.61 -5.07 -2.56
CA ILE A 113 15.01 -5.49 -2.61
C ILE A 113 15.24 -6.76 -1.81
N GLY A 114 14.66 -6.87 -0.61
CA GLY A 114 14.71 -8.08 0.22
C GLY A 114 14.13 -9.30 -0.47
N ALA A 115 12.99 -9.16 -1.16
CA ALA A 115 12.42 -10.23 -1.97
C ALA A 115 13.34 -10.66 -3.11
N GLY A 116 13.93 -9.71 -3.85
CA GLY A 116 14.87 -10.05 -4.92
C GLY A 116 16.11 -10.79 -4.44
N LEU A 117 16.65 -10.41 -3.28
CA LEU A 117 17.76 -11.14 -2.64
C LEU A 117 17.33 -12.53 -2.18
N ALA A 118 16.13 -12.68 -1.61
CA ALA A 118 15.62 -13.97 -1.14
C ALA A 118 15.32 -14.95 -2.28
N TYR A 119 14.74 -14.47 -3.39
CA TYR A 119 14.48 -15.29 -4.58
C TYR A 119 15.71 -15.48 -5.48
N ALA A 120 16.75 -14.66 -5.31
CA ALA A 120 17.93 -14.61 -6.18
C ALA A 120 17.58 -14.49 -7.67
N LYS A 121 16.50 -13.77 -8.00
CA LYS A 121 16.01 -13.56 -9.36
C LYS A 121 15.87 -12.07 -9.70
N CYS A 122 15.70 -11.79 -10.99
CA CYS A 122 15.48 -10.47 -11.62
C CYS A 122 16.50 -9.40 -11.25
N GLY A 123 17.76 -9.80 -11.05
CA GLY A 123 18.84 -8.90 -10.68
C GLY A 123 19.06 -7.78 -11.69
N SER A 124 18.90 -8.05 -12.98
CA SER A 124 19.04 -7.06 -14.06
C SER A 124 17.99 -5.95 -13.95
N GLU A 125 16.71 -6.31 -13.77
CA GLU A 125 15.62 -5.35 -13.60
C GLU A 125 15.75 -4.55 -12.30
N MET A 126 16.14 -5.21 -11.21
CA MET A 126 16.26 -4.54 -9.91
C MET A 126 17.46 -3.60 -9.83
N VAL A 127 18.58 -3.97 -10.43
CA VAL A 127 19.74 -3.08 -10.54
C VAL A 127 19.43 -1.90 -11.46
N ALA A 128 18.72 -2.13 -12.58
CA ALA A 128 18.26 -1.04 -13.43
C ALA A 128 17.28 -0.12 -12.69
N ALA A 129 16.39 -0.68 -11.86
CA ALA A 129 15.51 0.10 -11.00
C ALA A 129 16.32 0.97 -10.06
N LEU A 130 17.27 0.38 -9.32
CA LEU A 130 18.18 1.09 -8.43
C LEU A 130 18.95 2.20 -9.14
N TRP A 131 19.45 1.94 -10.35
CA TRP A 131 20.19 2.92 -11.13
C TRP A 131 19.31 4.11 -11.54
N LEU A 132 18.13 3.83 -12.10
CA LEU A 132 17.14 4.86 -12.44
C LEU A 132 16.68 5.60 -11.20
N THR A 133 16.63 4.91 -10.05
CA THR A 133 16.18 5.52 -8.83
C THR A 133 17.17 6.49 -8.23
N GLU A 134 18.45 6.14 -8.25
CA GLU A 134 19.49 6.86 -7.55
C GLU A 134 20.23 7.90 -8.40
N ILE A 135 20.16 7.85 -9.73
CA ILE A 135 20.92 8.78 -10.59
C ILE A 135 20.57 10.26 -10.36
N SER A 136 19.34 10.57 -9.96
CA SER A 136 18.92 11.93 -9.62
C SER A 136 19.27 12.35 -8.17
N SER A 137 19.49 11.39 -7.27
CA SER A 137 19.61 11.63 -5.82
C SER A 137 20.77 12.56 -5.42
N PRO A 138 21.97 12.50 -6.02
CA PRO A 138 23.06 13.42 -5.66
C PRO A 138 22.68 14.88 -5.86
N PHE A 139 21.96 15.21 -6.94
CA PHE A 139 21.50 16.57 -7.22
C PHE A 139 20.36 17.00 -6.28
N LEU A 140 19.48 16.06 -5.91
CA LEU A 140 18.43 16.29 -4.90
C LEU A 140 19.01 16.62 -3.52
N HIS A 141 20.08 15.94 -3.11
CA HIS A 141 20.72 16.23 -1.84
C HIS A 141 21.56 17.50 -1.92
N LEU A 142 22.30 17.70 -3.01
CA LEU A 142 23.13 18.89 -3.23
C LEU A 142 22.31 20.18 -3.15
N ARG A 143 21.11 20.24 -3.75
CA ARG A 143 20.27 21.44 -3.68
C ARG A 143 19.87 21.84 -2.25
N GLU A 144 19.60 20.87 -1.38
CA GLU A 144 19.21 21.13 0.01
C GLU A 144 20.44 21.44 0.89
N VAL A 145 21.55 20.73 0.65
CA VAL A 145 22.84 21.02 1.28
C VAL A 145 23.28 22.45 0.97
N LEU A 146 23.21 22.90 -0.28
CA LEU A 146 23.55 24.27 -0.68
C LEU A 146 22.67 25.32 0.02
N LYS A 147 21.37 25.05 0.20
CA LYS A 147 20.47 25.96 0.93
C LYS A 147 20.89 26.11 2.38
N GLU A 148 21.25 25.02 3.06
CA GLU A 148 21.73 25.07 4.45
C GLU A 148 23.12 25.71 4.59
N LEU A 149 23.97 25.61 3.55
CA LEU A 149 25.25 26.31 3.49
C LEU A 149 25.12 27.82 3.21
N GLY A 150 23.92 28.33 2.95
CA GLY A 150 23.67 29.75 2.67
C GLY A 150 23.69 30.12 1.19
N TYR A 151 23.85 29.15 0.27
CA TYR A 151 23.86 29.36 -1.18
C TYR A 151 22.46 29.37 -1.79
N ARG A 152 21.44 29.71 -1.01
CA ARG A 152 20.05 29.78 -1.49
C ARG A 152 19.94 30.87 -2.56
N ASN A 153 19.28 30.56 -3.68
CA ASN A 153 19.08 31.47 -4.82
C ASN A 153 20.36 31.87 -5.58
N THR A 154 21.43 31.06 -5.50
CA THR A 154 22.63 31.25 -6.34
C THR A 154 22.52 30.44 -7.63
N ASP A 155 23.31 30.80 -8.65
CA ASP A 155 23.39 30.05 -9.91
C ASP A 155 23.77 28.58 -9.68
N LEU A 156 24.65 28.30 -8.70
CA LEU A 156 25.02 26.94 -8.33
C LEU A 156 23.83 26.14 -7.78
N ASN A 157 22.97 26.77 -6.96
CA ASN A 157 21.75 26.15 -6.45
C ASN A 157 20.74 25.93 -7.57
N LEU A 158 20.60 26.89 -8.49
CA LEU A 158 19.74 26.76 -9.67
C LEU A 158 20.20 25.62 -10.60
N VAL A 159 21.51 25.48 -10.83
CA VAL A 159 22.07 24.37 -11.62
C VAL A 159 21.75 23.03 -10.97
N ALA A 160 21.86 22.90 -9.64
CA ALA A 160 21.49 21.69 -8.92
C ALA A 160 19.98 21.38 -9.04
N ASP A 161 19.12 22.40 -8.93
CA ASP A 161 17.67 22.30 -9.09
C ASP A 161 17.28 21.82 -10.51
N ILE A 162 17.84 22.43 -11.55
CA ILE A 162 17.59 22.08 -12.95
C ILE A 162 18.14 20.67 -13.24
N SER A 163 19.36 20.37 -12.80
CA SER A 163 19.98 19.04 -13.02
C SER A 163 19.14 17.94 -12.38
N PHE A 164 18.69 18.15 -11.13
CA PHE A 164 17.77 17.24 -10.48
C PHE A 164 16.48 17.07 -11.30
N ALA A 165 15.82 18.16 -11.69
CA ALA A 165 14.54 18.10 -12.40
C ALA A 165 14.66 17.36 -13.75
N VAL A 166 15.70 17.65 -14.53
CA VAL A 166 15.94 17.02 -15.84
C VAL A 166 16.24 15.53 -15.68
N ILE A 167 17.21 15.18 -14.83
CA ILE A 167 17.61 13.78 -14.62
C ILE A 167 16.46 12.98 -14.02
N PHE A 168 15.77 13.53 -13.03
CA PHE A 168 14.58 12.90 -12.44
C PHE A 168 13.51 12.65 -13.50
N THR A 169 13.22 13.62 -14.36
CA THR A 169 12.20 13.48 -15.41
C THR A 169 12.58 12.37 -16.40
N ILE A 170 13.81 12.38 -16.92
CA ILE A 170 14.26 11.38 -17.90
C ILE A 170 14.31 9.99 -17.25
N ALA A 171 14.98 9.85 -16.10
CA ALA A 171 15.15 8.56 -15.46
C ALA A 171 13.84 8.00 -14.91
N ARG A 172 13.04 8.80 -14.20
CA ARG A 172 11.85 8.31 -13.49
C ARG A 172 10.58 8.37 -14.33
N MET A 173 10.38 9.41 -15.14
CA MET A 173 9.13 9.58 -15.89
C MET A 173 9.17 8.90 -17.26
N VAL A 174 10.36 8.71 -17.85
CA VAL A 174 10.51 7.98 -19.11
C VAL A 174 11.01 6.56 -18.86
N GLY A 175 12.16 6.41 -18.19
CA GLY A 175 12.76 5.09 -17.91
C GLY A 175 11.94 4.24 -16.95
N GLY A 176 11.35 4.86 -15.93
CA GLY A 176 10.57 4.18 -14.88
C GLY A 176 9.38 3.36 -15.40
N PRO A 177 8.45 3.96 -16.18
CA PRO A 177 7.32 3.22 -16.75
C PRO A 177 7.73 2.08 -17.68
N TYR A 178 8.77 2.30 -18.50
CA TYR A 178 9.30 1.24 -19.37
C TYR A 178 9.84 0.06 -18.55
N LEU A 179 10.65 0.34 -17.52
CA LEU A 179 11.18 -0.70 -16.65
C LEU A 179 10.06 -1.47 -15.93
N ALA A 180 9.07 -0.77 -15.38
CA ALA A 180 7.94 -1.41 -14.72
C ALA A 180 7.13 -2.29 -15.69
N TYR A 181 6.89 -1.82 -16.92
CA TYR A 181 6.25 -2.61 -17.96
C TYR A 181 7.03 -3.90 -18.26
N VAL A 182 8.35 -3.79 -18.42
CA VAL A 182 9.22 -4.95 -18.69
C VAL A 182 9.26 -5.93 -17.50
N THR A 183 9.31 -5.43 -16.27
CA THR A 183 9.28 -6.26 -15.05
C THR A 183 7.95 -6.99 -14.89
N LEU A 184 6.82 -6.34 -15.24
CA LEU A 184 5.47 -6.91 -15.16
C LEU A 184 5.19 -7.95 -16.24
N THR A 185 5.73 -7.75 -17.44
CA THR A 185 5.54 -8.67 -18.59
C THR A 185 6.48 -9.87 -18.56
N SER A 186 7.52 -9.82 -17.72
CA SER A 186 8.47 -10.91 -17.50
C SER A 186 7.98 -11.90 -16.43
N LYS A 187 8.50 -13.14 -16.46
CA LYS A 187 8.14 -14.24 -15.53
C LYS A 187 8.76 -14.05 -14.13
N ASN A 188 8.46 -12.92 -13.50
CA ASN A 188 8.98 -12.54 -12.20
C ASN A 188 8.06 -13.01 -11.06
N PRO A 189 8.61 -13.25 -9.84
CA PRO A 189 7.79 -13.49 -8.65
C PRO A 189 6.78 -12.35 -8.43
N LEU A 190 5.53 -12.70 -8.08
CA LEU A 190 4.43 -11.75 -7.88
C LEU A 190 4.77 -10.59 -6.94
N ILE A 191 5.49 -10.85 -5.85
CA ILE A 191 5.87 -9.80 -4.90
C ILE A 191 6.75 -8.72 -5.57
N ILE A 192 7.65 -9.10 -6.47
CA ILE A 192 8.55 -8.18 -7.16
C ILE A 192 7.75 -7.34 -8.16
N GLN A 193 6.81 -7.97 -8.88
CA GLN A 193 5.88 -7.28 -9.77
C GLN A 193 5.03 -6.24 -9.03
N VAL A 194 4.49 -6.57 -7.85
CA VAL A 194 3.71 -5.65 -7.02
C VAL A 194 4.56 -4.51 -6.48
N MET A 195 5.79 -4.77 -6.01
CA MET A 195 6.68 -3.72 -5.52
C MET A 195 7.14 -2.77 -6.64
N ALA A 196 7.37 -3.28 -7.86
CA ALA A 196 7.72 -2.46 -9.02
C ALA A 196 6.61 -1.45 -9.38
N VAL A 197 5.35 -1.86 -9.26
CA VAL A 197 4.18 -0.98 -9.40
C VAL A 197 4.09 0.02 -8.25
N GLY A 198 4.28 -0.43 -7.01
CA GLY A 198 4.24 0.44 -5.83
C GLY A 198 5.20 1.62 -5.92
N LEU A 199 6.38 1.43 -6.54
CA LEU A 199 7.36 2.49 -6.78
C LEU A 199 6.96 3.47 -7.91
N GLN A 200 6.15 3.04 -8.88
CA GLN A 200 5.67 3.88 -10.00
C GLN A 200 4.39 4.67 -9.68
N LEU A 201 3.60 4.23 -8.70
CA LEU A 201 2.34 4.90 -8.31
C LEU A 201 2.53 6.28 -7.65
N LYS A 202 3.73 6.87 -7.71
CA LYS A 202 4.04 8.25 -7.34
C LYS A 202 3.44 9.28 -8.32
N LYS A 203 2.21 9.09 -8.79
CA LYS A 203 1.45 10.16 -9.45
C LYS A 203 1.00 11.14 -8.36
N LYS A 204 1.10 12.44 -8.63
CA LYS A 204 0.73 13.51 -7.69
C LYS A 204 -0.77 13.42 -7.41
N MET A 205 -1.15 12.66 -6.38
CA MET A 205 -2.47 12.70 -5.80
C MET A 205 -2.73 14.15 -5.38
N GLU A 206 -3.84 14.73 -5.84
CA GLU A 206 -4.16 16.13 -5.60
C GLU A 206 -4.07 16.46 -4.10
N ASP A 207 -3.53 17.62 -3.75
CA ASP A 207 -3.33 18.00 -2.34
C ASP A 207 -4.64 18.00 -1.55
N GLN A 208 -5.76 18.28 -2.23
CA GLN A 208 -7.11 18.14 -1.66
C GLN A 208 -7.40 16.70 -1.23
N VAL A 209 -7.08 15.69 -2.04
CA VAL A 209 -7.31 14.29 -1.71
C VAL A 209 -6.44 13.88 -0.51
N LYS A 210 -5.16 14.28 -0.50
CA LYS A 210 -4.27 14.04 0.65
C LYS A 210 -4.84 14.62 1.94
N ASN A 211 -5.35 15.85 1.89
CA ASN A 211 -5.96 16.52 3.03
C ASN A 211 -7.21 15.77 3.51
N VAL A 212 -8.09 15.36 2.61
CA VAL A 212 -9.30 14.57 2.95
C VAL A 212 -8.91 13.25 3.62
N VAL A 213 -7.92 12.54 3.10
CA VAL A 213 -7.45 11.27 3.70
C VAL A 213 -6.87 11.53 5.10
N MET A 214 -6.00 12.51 5.26
CA MET A 214 -5.37 12.84 6.54
C MET A 214 -6.41 13.25 7.60
N VAL A 215 -7.28 14.20 7.26
CA VAL A 215 -8.36 14.65 8.16
C VAL A 215 -9.33 13.51 8.46
N GLY A 216 -9.61 12.66 7.47
CA GLY A 216 -10.44 11.47 7.63
C GLY A 216 -9.87 10.48 8.65
N VAL A 217 -8.59 10.12 8.53
CA VAL A 217 -7.91 9.20 9.49
C VAL A 217 -7.99 9.75 10.92
N ILE A 218 -7.75 11.05 11.10
CA ILE A 218 -7.86 11.71 12.41
C ILE A 218 -9.31 11.67 12.90
N SER A 219 -10.29 11.97 12.05
CA SER A 219 -11.71 12.02 12.40
C SER A 219 -12.24 10.65 12.82
N TRP A 220 -11.86 9.58 12.11
CA TRP A 220 -12.20 8.21 12.49
C TRP A 220 -11.55 7.79 13.81
N SER A 221 -10.29 8.18 14.02
CA SER A 221 -9.57 7.93 15.28
C SER A 221 -10.24 8.63 16.47
N ILE A 222 -10.66 9.89 16.31
CA ILE A 222 -11.41 10.63 17.33
C ILE A 222 -12.76 9.96 17.60
N SER A 223 -13.49 9.57 16.55
CA SER A 223 -14.78 8.88 16.68
C SER A 223 -14.64 7.59 17.50
N PHE A 224 -13.57 6.82 17.27
CA PHE A 224 -13.25 5.65 18.06
C PHE A 224 -12.96 5.97 19.53
N MET A 225 -12.12 6.98 19.79
CA MET A 225 -11.83 7.41 21.16
C MET A 225 -13.09 7.88 21.90
N LEU A 226 -13.99 8.60 21.22
CA LEU A 226 -15.27 9.02 21.78
C LEU A 226 -16.16 7.82 22.11
N ILE A 227 -16.29 6.85 21.19
CA ILE A 227 -17.07 5.62 21.44
C ILE A 227 -16.48 4.82 22.60
N ARG A 228 -15.14 4.72 22.70
CA ARG A 228 -14.46 4.08 23.84
C ARG A 228 -14.75 4.79 25.16
N ASN A 229 -14.78 6.11 25.16
CA ASN A 229 -15.10 6.90 26.34
C ASN A 229 -16.57 6.76 26.78
N ILE A 230 -17.50 6.68 25.83
CA ILE A 230 -18.93 6.46 26.11
C ILE A 230 -19.21 5.03 26.58
N LEU A 231 -18.45 4.05 26.06
CA LEU A 231 -18.63 2.63 26.34
C LEU A 231 -17.37 1.99 26.96
N PRO A 232 -16.91 2.45 28.14
CA PRO A 232 -15.62 2.04 28.72
C PRO A 232 -15.58 0.54 29.06
N ASN A 233 -16.75 -0.04 29.38
CA ASN A 233 -16.90 -1.45 29.76
C ASN A 233 -16.95 -2.41 28.56
N ARG A 234 -16.97 -1.91 27.31
CA ARG A 234 -16.98 -2.75 26.11
C ARG A 234 -15.57 -3.10 25.66
N SER A 235 -15.41 -4.12 24.83
CA SER A 235 -14.10 -4.46 24.29
C SER A 235 -13.61 -3.45 23.25
N PHE A 236 -12.30 -3.46 22.96
CA PHE A 236 -11.72 -2.69 21.86
C PHE A 236 -12.41 -3.01 20.53
N GLY A 237 -12.54 -4.31 20.22
CA GLY A 237 -13.18 -4.79 19.00
C GLY A 237 -14.68 -4.45 18.91
N PHE A 238 -15.39 -4.32 20.02
CA PHE A 238 -16.78 -3.85 20.03
C PHE A 238 -16.89 -2.41 19.58
N CYS A 239 -16.10 -1.53 20.19
CA CYS A 239 -16.07 -0.11 19.88
C CYS A 239 -15.61 0.14 18.45
N ASN A 240 -14.61 -0.61 17.97
CA ASN A 240 -14.13 -0.52 16.59
C ASN A 240 -15.25 -0.91 15.61
N ARG A 241 -15.97 -2.02 15.84
CA ARG A 241 -17.10 -2.44 15.00
C ARG A 241 -18.23 -1.42 14.92
N LEU A 242 -18.44 -0.59 15.95
CA LEU A 242 -19.39 0.52 15.89
C LEU A 242 -18.92 1.60 14.90
N VAL A 243 -17.63 1.97 14.95
CA VAL A 243 -17.01 2.90 13.98
C VAL A 243 -17.09 2.31 12.56
N SER A 244 -16.76 1.03 12.41
CA SER A 244 -16.85 0.31 11.13
C SER A 244 -18.28 0.28 10.58
N SER A 245 -19.29 0.14 11.44
CA SER A 245 -20.70 0.21 11.04
C SER A 245 -21.10 1.61 10.56
N MET A 246 -20.62 2.66 11.24
CA MET A 246 -20.83 4.05 10.81
C MET A 246 -20.17 4.31 9.45
N HIS A 247 -18.95 3.81 9.24
CA HIS A 247 -18.28 3.88 7.95
C HIS A 247 -19.07 3.17 6.86
N ALA A 248 -19.48 1.92 7.06
CA ALA A 248 -20.19 1.16 6.04
C ALA A 248 -21.49 1.86 5.60
N ILE A 249 -22.25 2.40 6.55
CA ILE A 249 -23.47 3.18 6.25
C ILE A 249 -23.11 4.44 5.45
N LEU A 250 -22.11 5.20 5.91
CA LEU A 250 -21.66 6.42 5.23
C LEU A 250 -21.15 6.12 3.82
N ALA A 251 -20.38 5.04 3.65
CA ALA A 251 -19.81 4.61 2.38
C ALA A 251 -20.91 4.27 1.37
N VAL A 252 -21.94 3.51 1.77
CA VAL A 252 -23.09 3.20 0.92
C VAL A 252 -23.85 4.47 0.53
N ILE A 253 -24.06 5.40 1.46
CA ILE A 253 -24.74 6.69 1.17
C ILE A 253 -23.93 7.52 0.18
N LEU A 254 -22.64 7.75 0.45
CA LEU A 254 -21.77 8.55 -0.41
C LEU A 254 -21.57 7.90 -1.79
N ALA A 255 -21.41 6.58 -1.83
CA ALA A 255 -21.37 5.84 -3.08
C ALA A 255 -22.65 6.04 -3.88
N SER A 256 -23.81 5.91 -3.24
CA SER A 256 -25.11 6.12 -3.90
C SER A 256 -25.28 7.54 -4.45
N LEU A 257 -24.80 8.55 -3.72
CA LEU A 257 -24.87 9.97 -4.12
C LEU A 257 -23.81 10.37 -5.16
N SER A 258 -22.79 9.54 -5.37
CA SER A 258 -21.72 9.77 -6.35
C SER A 258 -21.90 8.99 -7.66
N VAL A 259 -22.88 8.09 -7.74
CA VAL A 259 -23.33 7.50 -9.01
C VAL A 259 -23.87 8.62 -9.91
N GLU A 260 -23.38 8.68 -11.14
CA GLU A 260 -23.76 9.71 -12.11
C GLU A 260 -25.09 9.41 -12.79
N ASP A 261 -25.31 8.14 -13.15
CA ASP A 261 -26.56 7.65 -13.74
C ASP A 261 -26.92 6.27 -13.19
N TRP A 262 -28.08 6.16 -12.55
CA TRP A 262 -28.57 4.89 -12.00
C TRP A 262 -29.05 3.90 -13.07
N ASN A 263 -29.28 4.34 -14.31
CA ASN A 263 -29.53 3.42 -15.42
C ASN A 263 -28.29 2.58 -15.75
N CYS A 264 -27.08 3.11 -15.47
CA CYS A 264 -25.85 2.34 -15.49
C CYS A 264 -24.90 2.78 -14.36
N PRO A 265 -25.01 2.19 -13.15
CA PRO A 265 -24.24 2.64 -11.97
C PRO A 265 -22.73 2.46 -12.08
N VAL A 266 -22.27 1.64 -13.04
CA VAL A 266 -20.85 1.40 -13.34
C VAL A 266 -20.35 2.23 -14.52
N CYS A 267 -21.21 3.01 -15.17
CA CYS A 267 -20.87 3.86 -16.30
C CYS A 267 -20.60 5.31 -15.86
N PRO A 268 -19.75 6.05 -16.60
CA PRO A 268 -18.89 5.55 -17.68
C PRO A 268 -17.74 4.68 -17.14
N VAL A 269 -17.38 3.62 -17.87
CA VAL A 269 -16.35 2.64 -17.48
C VAL A 269 -14.97 3.14 -17.94
N ALA A 270 -13.92 2.89 -17.15
CA ALA A 270 -12.55 3.35 -17.37
C ALA A 270 -12.40 4.86 -17.60
N SER A 271 -13.38 5.63 -17.13
CA SER A 271 -13.44 7.07 -17.24
C SER A 271 -12.61 7.76 -16.16
N ASN A 272 -12.46 9.07 -16.30
CA ASN A 272 -11.98 9.90 -15.21
C ASN A 272 -13.01 9.93 -14.09
N SER A 273 -12.52 10.00 -12.85
CA SER A 273 -13.38 10.06 -11.67
C SER A 273 -13.94 11.47 -11.45
N SER A 274 -15.23 11.59 -11.15
CA SER A 274 -15.81 12.88 -10.77
C SER A 274 -15.43 13.29 -9.34
N SER A 275 -15.56 14.58 -9.02
CA SER A 275 -15.20 15.09 -7.68
C SER A 275 -15.95 14.39 -6.54
N LYS A 276 -17.22 14.00 -6.76
CA LYS A 276 -18.00 13.23 -5.78
C LYS A 276 -17.46 11.81 -5.60
N GLN A 277 -17.09 11.14 -6.69
CA GLN A 277 -16.49 9.81 -6.64
C GLN A 277 -15.12 9.85 -5.94
N VAL A 278 -14.28 10.82 -6.29
CA VAL A 278 -12.96 11.05 -5.66
C VAL A 278 -13.12 11.28 -4.15
N THR A 279 -14.06 12.14 -3.73
CA THR A 279 -14.30 12.40 -2.31
C THR A 279 -14.79 11.15 -1.58
N THR A 280 -15.73 10.42 -2.17
CA THR A 280 -16.28 9.17 -1.62
C THR A 280 -15.18 8.12 -1.40
N LEU A 281 -14.33 7.94 -2.41
CA LEU A 281 -13.21 7.01 -2.37
C LEU A 281 -12.13 7.46 -1.36
N ALA A 282 -11.85 8.76 -1.27
CA ALA A 282 -10.88 9.31 -0.31
C ALA A 282 -11.34 9.16 1.14
N VAL A 283 -12.62 9.42 1.43
CA VAL A 283 -13.23 9.19 2.76
C VAL A 283 -13.13 7.71 3.13
N THR A 284 -13.41 6.81 2.20
CA THR A 284 -13.29 5.37 2.45
C THR A 284 -11.85 4.93 2.63
N LEU A 285 -10.93 5.40 1.80
CA LEU A 285 -9.50 5.12 1.95
C LEU A 285 -9.00 5.54 3.33
N SER A 286 -9.43 6.71 3.82
CA SER A 286 -9.08 7.19 5.16
C SER A 286 -9.55 6.25 6.27
N TYR A 287 -10.77 5.71 6.14
CA TYR A 287 -11.31 4.73 7.08
C TYR A 287 -10.50 3.44 7.03
N LEU A 288 -10.21 2.90 5.84
CA LEU A 288 -9.48 1.64 5.69
C LEU A 288 -8.07 1.72 6.28
N ILE A 289 -7.40 2.87 6.16
CA ILE A 289 -6.10 3.12 6.81
C ILE A 289 -6.25 3.13 8.34
N TYR A 290 -7.24 3.87 8.85
CA TYR A 290 -7.54 3.89 10.28
C TYR A 290 -7.84 2.49 10.83
N ASP A 291 -8.71 1.73 10.16
CA ASP A 291 -9.17 0.41 10.60
C ASP A 291 -8.01 -0.60 10.57
N LEU A 292 -7.17 -0.55 9.53
CA LEU A 292 -5.95 -1.37 9.46
C LEU A 292 -4.98 -1.09 10.62
N ILE A 293 -4.84 0.17 11.04
CA ILE A 293 -4.04 0.56 12.20
C ILE A 293 -4.68 -0.02 13.47
N CYS A 294 -5.99 0.16 13.67
CA CYS A 294 -6.72 -0.37 14.82
C CYS A 294 -6.63 -1.90 14.90
N CYS A 295 -6.65 -2.62 13.78
CA CYS A 295 -6.46 -4.07 13.75
C CYS A 295 -5.10 -4.54 14.29
N GLN A 296 -4.05 -3.70 14.27
CA GLN A 296 -2.76 -4.06 14.86
C GLN A 296 -2.77 -4.06 16.39
N PHE A 297 -3.72 -3.35 17.00
CA PHE A 297 -3.86 -3.25 18.45
C PHE A 297 -4.90 -4.22 19.02
N ASP A 298 -5.70 -4.86 18.17
CA ASP A 298 -6.61 -5.90 18.60
C ASP A 298 -5.84 -7.20 18.88
N LYS A 299 -6.23 -7.93 19.93
CA LYS A 299 -5.57 -9.18 20.33
C LYS A 299 -5.82 -10.32 19.33
N GLN A 300 -6.79 -10.17 18.43
CA GLN A 300 -7.17 -11.15 17.41
C GLN A 300 -6.67 -10.72 16.03
N PHE A 301 -5.37 -10.90 15.79
CA PHE A 301 -4.80 -10.71 14.46
C PHE A 301 -5.43 -11.68 13.45
N SER A 302 -6.01 -11.15 12.38
CA SER A 302 -6.56 -11.92 11.26
C SER A 302 -5.83 -11.55 9.97
N LEU A 303 -5.07 -12.51 9.46
CA LEU A 303 -4.26 -12.34 8.25
C LEU A 303 -5.16 -12.09 7.03
N ASP A 304 -6.32 -12.76 6.96
CA ASP A 304 -7.31 -12.56 5.90
C ASP A 304 -7.88 -11.12 5.86
N ASN A 305 -8.25 -10.55 7.01
CA ASN A 305 -8.69 -9.15 7.08
C ASN A 305 -7.57 -8.18 6.71
N THR A 306 -6.35 -8.43 7.17
CA THR A 306 -5.18 -7.61 6.80
C THR A 306 -4.98 -7.60 5.28
N ILE A 307 -5.02 -8.77 4.64
CA ILE A 307 -4.93 -8.87 3.17
C ILE A 307 -6.11 -8.13 2.50
N HIS A 308 -7.33 -8.28 3.01
CA HIS A 308 -8.48 -7.55 2.48
C HIS A 308 -8.30 -6.04 2.53
N HIS A 309 -7.88 -5.48 3.67
CA HIS A 309 -7.62 -4.05 3.79
C HIS A 309 -6.49 -3.61 2.86
N LEU A 310 -5.39 -4.37 2.76
CA LEU A 310 -4.29 -4.04 1.84
C LEU A 310 -4.74 -4.00 0.38
N VAL A 311 -5.50 -5.01 -0.08
CA VAL A 311 -6.03 -5.04 -1.45
C VAL A 311 -6.97 -3.86 -1.70
N SER A 312 -7.86 -3.54 -0.74
CA SER A 312 -8.78 -2.40 -0.85
C SER A 312 -8.05 -1.05 -0.85
N ILE A 313 -7.06 -0.86 0.03
CA ILE A 313 -6.24 0.36 0.12
C ILE A 313 -5.46 0.57 -1.17
N VAL A 314 -4.82 -0.48 -1.68
CA VAL A 314 -4.06 -0.40 -2.94
C VAL A 314 -4.99 -0.14 -4.12
N GLY A 315 -6.16 -0.79 -4.18
CA GLY A 315 -7.13 -0.61 -5.27
C GLY A 315 -7.69 0.82 -5.31
N ILE A 316 -8.21 1.31 -4.19
CA ILE A 316 -8.75 2.67 -4.07
C ILE A 316 -7.64 3.72 -4.24
N GLY A 317 -6.48 3.49 -3.62
CA GLY A 317 -5.32 4.36 -3.74
C GLY A 317 -4.82 4.48 -5.18
N ALA A 318 -4.79 3.37 -5.93
CA ALA A 318 -4.47 3.37 -7.35
C ALA A 318 -5.51 4.16 -8.16
N GLY A 319 -6.81 3.96 -7.91
CA GLY A 319 -7.87 4.74 -8.53
C GLY A 319 -7.72 6.25 -8.34
N LEU A 320 -7.47 6.68 -7.11
CA LEU A 320 -7.23 8.08 -6.76
C LEU A 320 -5.94 8.63 -7.37
N ALA A 321 -4.86 7.84 -7.39
CA ALA A 321 -3.58 8.25 -7.97
C ALA A 321 -3.67 8.37 -9.50
N TYR A 322 -4.33 7.43 -10.17
CA TYR A 322 -4.53 7.48 -11.63
C TYR A 322 -5.56 8.53 -12.03
N GLY A 323 -6.54 8.82 -11.16
CA GLY A 323 -7.69 9.67 -11.46
C GLY A 323 -8.70 8.98 -12.39
N LYS A 324 -8.74 7.64 -12.37
CA LYS A 324 -9.53 6.82 -13.28
C LYS A 324 -10.33 5.74 -12.55
N SER A 325 -11.30 5.17 -13.28
CA SER A 325 -12.14 4.05 -12.85
C SER A 325 -13.06 4.39 -11.67
N GLY A 326 -13.49 5.66 -11.60
CA GLY A 326 -14.30 6.16 -10.48
C GLY A 326 -15.62 5.44 -10.33
N SER A 327 -16.33 5.23 -11.44
CA SER A 327 -17.63 4.53 -11.47
C SER A 327 -17.51 3.09 -11.00
N GLU A 328 -16.49 2.35 -11.48
CA GLU A 328 -16.28 0.96 -11.08
C GLU A 328 -15.84 0.83 -9.61
N LEU A 329 -14.96 1.71 -9.14
CA LEU A 329 -14.50 1.70 -7.74
C LEU A 329 -15.61 2.08 -6.77
N VAL A 330 -16.46 3.05 -7.14
CA VAL A 330 -17.63 3.42 -6.34
C VAL A 330 -18.67 2.30 -6.34
N ALA A 331 -18.91 1.65 -7.47
CA ALA A 331 -19.80 0.49 -7.53
C ALA A 331 -19.24 -0.69 -6.70
N ALA A 332 -17.94 -0.94 -6.77
CA ALA A 332 -17.26 -1.96 -5.97
C ALA A 332 -17.39 -1.67 -4.47
N LEU A 333 -17.18 -0.41 -4.07
CA LEU A 333 -17.37 0.06 -2.70
C LEU A 333 -18.82 -0.14 -2.23
N TRP A 334 -19.79 0.26 -3.05
CA TRP A 334 -21.20 0.12 -2.73
C TRP A 334 -21.57 -1.34 -2.49
N VAL A 335 -21.17 -2.21 -3.42
CA VAL A 335 -21.42 -3.66 -3.35
C VAL A 335 -20.70 -4.30 -2.16
N SER A 336 -19.46 -3.90 -1.87
CA SER A 336 -18.73 -4.48 -0.74
C SER A 336 -19.37 -4.07 0.58
N GLU A 337 -19.69 -2.80 0.77
CA GLU A 337 -20.15 -2.27 2.05
C GLU A 337 -21.59 -2.61 2.41
N LEU A 338 -22.45 -2.97 1.44
CA LEU A 338 -23.83 -3.38 1.71
C LEU A 338 -23.96 -4.49 2.77
N SER A 339 -23.03 -5.44 2.78
CA SER A 339 -23.05 -6.58 3.71
C SER A 339 -22.44 -6.27 5.09
N THR A 340 -21.63 -5.21 5.19
CA THR A 340 -20.79 -4.91 6.35
C THR A 340 -21.60 -4.57 7.63
N PRO A 341 -22.70 -3.79 7.58
CA PRO A 341 -23.51 -3.53 8.77
C PRO A 341 -24.06 -4.82 9.41
N PHE A 342 -24.46 -5.80 8.61
CA PHE A 342 -24.95 -7.09 9.09
C PHE A 342 -23.81 -7.95 9.67
N LEU A 343 -22.60 -7.87 9.09
CA LEU A 343 -21.39 -8.51 9.63
C LEU A 343 -21.04 -7.96 11.02
N HIS A 344 -21.16 -6.65 11.23
CA HIS A 344 -20.89 -6.08 12.54
C HIS A 344 -22.01 -6.38 13.52
N LEU A 345 -23.28 -6.26 13.10
CA LEU A 345 -24.44 -6.59 13.93
C LEU A 345 -24.35 -8.01 14.50
N ARG A 346 -24.01 -9.01 13.68
CA ARG A 346 -23.90 -10.40 14.14
C ARG A 346 -22.81 -10.61 15.20
N GLU A 347 -21.71 -9.86 15.16
CA GLU A 347 -20.64 -9.96 16.16
C GLU A 347 -20.98 -9.16 17.42
N LEU A 348 -21.55 -7.95 17.26
CA LEU A 348 -22.01 -7.11 18.37
C LEU A 348 -23.07 -7.85 19.22
N VAL A 349 -24.06 -8.46 18.58
CA VAL A 349 -25.10 -9.25 19.26
C VAL A 349 -24.51 -10.44 20.04
N LYS A 350 -23.46 -11.10 19.52
CA LYS A 350 -22.78 -12.18 20.26
C LYS A 350 -22.08 -11.66 21.50
N GLU A 351 -21.38 -10.53 21.39
CA GLU A 351 -20.66 -9.92 22.52
C GLU A 351 -21.60 -9.36 23.59
N LEU A 352 -22.82 -8.95 23.20
CA LEU A 352 -23.89 -8.57 24.12
C LEU A 352 -24.53 -9.76 24.85
N GLY A 353 -24.08 -11.00 24.61
CA GLY A 353 -24.59 -12.20 25.26
C GLY A 353 -25.77 -12.87 24.54
N TYR A 354 -26.23 -12.33 23.41
CA TYR A 354 -27.33 -12.88 22.62
C TYR A 354 -26.86 -13.94 21.61
N LYS A 355 -25.74 -14.61 21.88
CA LYS A 355 -25.24 -15.71 21.04
C LYS A 355 -26.30 -16.83 20.99
N ASP A 356 -26.50 -17.39 19.79
CA ASP A 356 -27.43 -18.51 19.57
C ASP A 356 -28.93 -18.20 19.79
N THR A 357 -29.30 -16.92 19.87
CA THR A 357 -30.70 -16.44 19.84
C THR A 357 -31.25 -16.32 18.41
N ASP A 358 -32.57 -16.16 18.26
CA ASP A 358 -33.20 -15.88 16.97
C ASP A 358 -32.73 -14.55 16.37
N LEU A 359 -32.44 -13.54 17.20
CA LEU A 359 -31.85 -12.28 16.75
C LEU A 359 -30.45 -12.49 16.15
N ASN A 360 -29.60 -13.29 16.81
CA ASN A 360 -28.28 -13.63 16.28
C ASN A 360 -28.37 -14.43 14.98
N LEU A 361 -29.33 -15.36 14.90
CA LEU A 361 -29.55 -16.13 13.68
C LEU A 361 -30.05 -15.24 12.53
N ALA A 362 -30.98 -14.33 12.80
CA ALA A 362 -31.46 -13.38 11.81
C ALA A 362 -30.31 -12.53 11.27
N ALA A 363 -29.43 -12.00 12.14
CA ALA A 363 -28.25 -11.27 11.72
C ALA A 363 -27.27 -12.13 10.88
N ASP A 364 -27.05 -13.40 11.26
CA ASP A 364 -26.22 -14.33 10.49
C ASP A 364 -26.80 -14.62 9.09
N ILE A 365 -28.11 -14.86 8.99
CA ILE A 365 -28.80 -15.15 7.73
C ILE A 365 -28.82 -13.90 6.85
N SER A 366 -29.18 -12.75 7.40
CA SER A 366 -29.17 -11.47 6.66
C SER A 366 -27.77 -11.15 6.12
N PHE A 367 -26.74 -11.32 6.94
CA PHE A 367 -25.36 -11.17 6.48
C PHE A 367 -25.04 -12.14 5.34
N ALA A 368 -25.37 -13.41 5.48
CA ALA A 368 -25.09 -14.42 4.46
C ALA A 368 -25.81 -14.12 3.14
N VAL A 369 -27.09 -13.76 3.17
CA VAL A 369 -27.90 -13.43 1.98
C VAL A 369 -27.36 -12.19 1.29
N VAL A 370 -27.19 -11.09 2.03
CA VAL A 370 -26.72 -9.81 1.47
C VAL A 370 -25.29 -9.97 0.93
N PHE A 371 -24.39 -10.65 1.64
CA PHE A 371 -23.04 -10.93 1.16
C PHE A 371 -23.05 -11.73 -0.15
N SER A 372 -23.92 -12.74 -0.25
CA SER A 372 -24.00 -13.59 -1.45
C SER A 372 -24.49 -12.79 -2.66
N VAL A 373 -25.60 -12.06 -2.51
CA VAL A 373 -26.17 -11.28 -3.62
C VAL A 373 -25.23 -10.14 -4.01
N ALA A 374 -24.82 -9.33 -3.03
CA ALA A 374 -23.97 -8.18 -3.30
C ALA A 374 -22.60 -8.65 -3.83
N ARG A 375 -21.82 -9.38 -3.04
CA ARG A 375 -20.42 -9.62 -3.40
C ARG A 375 -20.21 -10.74 -4.42
N MET A 376 -21.10 -11.75 -4.50
CA MET A 376 -20.91 -12.88 -5.43
C MET A 376 -21.67 -12.74 -6.74
N VAL A 377 -22.81 -12.05 -6.75
CA VAL A 377 -23.52 -11.77 -8.01
C VAL A 377 -23.09 -10.42 -8.55
N LEU A 378 -23.39 -9.33 -7.83
CA LEU A 378 -23.07 -7.98 -8.31
C LEU A 378 -21.56 -7.73 -8.34
N GLY A 379 -20.81 -8.22 -7.35
CA GLY A 379 -19.36 -8.08 -7.29
C GLY A 379 -18.66 -8.77 -8.46
N SER A 380 -19.13 -9.95 -8.87
CA SER A 380 -18.62 -10.63 -10.06
C SER A 380 -18.87 -9.82 -11.34
N TYR A 381 -20.05 -9.20 -11.46
CA TYR A 381 -20.36 -8.31 -12.57
C TYR A 381 -19.45 -7.07 -12.59
N VAL A 382 -19.30 -6.37 -11.46
CA VAL A 382 -18.42 -5.20 -11.34
C VAL A 382 -16.97 -5.56 -11.65
N THR A 383 -16.46 -6.68 -11.11
CA THR A 383 -15.10 -7.17 -11.42
C THR A 383 -14.96 -7.48 -12.91
N CYS A 384 -15.94 -8.14 -13.53
CA CYS A 384 -15.91 -8.44 -14.96
C CYS A 384 -15.81 -7.16 -15.81
N VAL A 385 -16.69 -6.18 -15.55
CA VAL A 385 -16.68 -4.89 -16.24
C VAL A 385 -15.35 -4.16 -16.02
N THR A 386 -14.82 -4.18 -14.79
CA THR A 386 -13.54 -3.54 -14.46
C THR A 386 -12.36 -4.15 -15.22
N VAL A 387 -12.33 -5.48 -15.36
CA VAL A 387 -11.24 -6.23 -16.00
C VAL A 387 -11.31 -6.16 -17.52
N VAL A 388 -12.51 -6.20 -18.10
CA VAL A 388 -12.69 -6.14 -19.56
C VAL A 388 -12.43 -4.73 -20.10
N ALA A 389 -12.67 -3.70 -19.31
CA ALA A 389 -12.42 -2.32 -19.69
C ALA A 389 -10.92 -1.96 -19.69
N ASN A 390 -10.58 -0.87 -20.37
CA ASN A 390 -9.21 -0.35 -20.48
C ASN A 390 -8.76 0.38 -19.20
N ASN A 391 -8.84 -0.31 -18.08
CA ASN A 391 -8.43 0.15 -16.77
C ASN A 391 -6.94 -0.11 -16.51
N PRO A 392 -6.30 0.70 -15.65
CA PRO A 392 -4.96 0.38 -15.15
C PRO A 392 -4.90 -1.04 -14.58
N LEU A 393 -3.87 -1.81 -14.94
CA LEU A 393 -3.70 -3.21 -14.53
C LEU A 393 -3.80 -3.42 -13.02
N VAL A 394 -3.36 -2.44 -12.23
CA VAL A 394 -3.45 -2.48 -10.76
C VAL A 394 -4.91 -2.55 -10.30
N ILE A 395 -5.78 -1.72 -10.88
CA ILE A 395 -7.21 -1.67 -10.52
C ILE A 395 -7.88 -3.00 -10.90
N GLN A 396 -7.55 -3.53 -12.08
CA GLN A 396 -8.04 -4.84 -12.52
C GLN A 396 -7.57 -5.97 -11.58
N ALA A 397 -6.28 -5.99 -11.22
CA ALA A 397 -5.72 -6.98 -10.32
C ALA A 397 -6.33 -6.91 -8.91
N MET A 398 -6.54 -5.70 -8.38
CA MET A 398 -7.19 -5.52 -7.07
C MET A 398 -8.67 -5.92 -7.11
N ALA A 399 -9.39 -5.65 -8.20
CA ALA A 399 -10.78 -6.11 -8.38
C ALA A 399 -10.90 -7.63 -8.41
N VAL A 400 -9.99 -8.33 -9.09
CA VAL A 400 -9.91 -9.80 -9.06
C VAL A 400 -9.53 -10.29 -7.65
N GLY A 401 -8.56 -9.65 -7.00
CA GLY A 401 -8.15 -9.97 -5.64
C GLY A 401 -9.31 -9.89 -4.64
N LEU A 402 -10.11 -8.83 -4.70
CA LEU A 402 -11.30 -8.66 -3.85
C LEU A 402 -12.38 -9.71 -4.13
N LEU A 403 -12.58 -10.10 -5.39
CA LEU A 403 -13.52 -11.16 -5.76
C LEU A 403 -13.06 -12.52 -5.21
N LEU A 404 -11.76 -12.85 -5.31
CA LEU A 404 -11.19 -14.08 -4.76
C LEU A 404 -11.30 -14.14 -3.23
N LEU A 405 -11.00 -13.04 -2.55
CA LEU A 405 -11.20 -12.92 -1.10
C LEU A 405 -12.69 -13.09 -0.75
N SER A 406 -13.59 -12.48 -1.52
CA SER A 406 -15.04 -12.63 -1.32
C SER A 406 -15.49 -14.07 -1.50
N ALA A 407 -14.97 -14.79 -2.50
CA ALA A 407 -15.25 -16.22 -2.70
C ALA A 407 -14.73 -17.09 -1.55
N PHE A 408 -13.52 -16.81 -1.04
CA PHE A 408 -12.97 -17.48 0.14
C PHE A 408 -13.88 -17.31 1.37
N TRP A 409 -14.34 -16.08 1.62
CA TRP A 409 -15.26 -15.79 2.72
C TRP A 409 -16.64 -16.40 2.52
N PHE A 410 -17.17 -16.37 1.30
CA PHE A 410 -18.45 -17.00 0.95
C PHE A 410 -18.45 -18.48 1.33
N PHE A 411 -17.37 -19.19 1.02
CA PHE A 411 -17.22 -20.59 1.39
C PHE A 411 -17.26 -20.82 2.91
N LYS A 412 -16.58 -19.96 3.69
CA LYS A 412 -16.65 -20.00 5.16
C LYS A 412 -18.07 -19.72 5.68
N ILE A 413 -18.78 -18.76 5.08
CA ILE A 413 -20.16 -18.39 5.43
C ILE A 413 -21.10 -19.56 5.18
N VAL A 414 -21.04 -20.20 4.01
CA VAL A 414 -21.87 -21.37 3.67
C VAL A 414 -21.65 -22.51 4.68
N ARG A 415 -20.39 -22.80 5.04
CA ARG A 415 -20.07 -23.82 6.05
C ARG A 415 -20.68 -23.49 7.41
N MET A 416 -20.57 -22.25 7.85
CA MET A 416 -21.14 -21.76 9.10
C MET A 416 -22.67 -21.88 9.12
N VAL A 417 -23.35 -21.45 8.06
CA VAL A 417 -24.82 -21.53 7.95
C VAL A 417 -25.28 -23.00 7.98
N LYS A 418 -24.64 -23.89 7.21
CA LYS A 418 -24.93 -25.34 7.23
C LYS A 418 -24.78 -25.93 8.63
N TYR A 419 -23.71 -25.58 9.34
CA TYR A 419 -23.48 -26.02 10.71
C TYR A 419 -24.59 -25.56 11.67
N LYS A 420 -24.98 -24.28 11.61
CA LYS A 420 -26.02 -23.73 12.49
C LYS A 420 -27.40 -24.33 12.23
N LEU A 421 -27.77 -24.54 10.97
CA LEU A 421 -29.04 -25.20 10.59
C LEU A 421 -29.09 -26.65 11.07
N LYS A 422 -28.00 -27.42 10.88
CA LYS A 422 -27.91 -28.80 11.36
C LYS A 422 -28.01 -28.88 12.89
N ARG A 423 -27.34 -27.99 13.62
CA ARG A 423 -27.41 -27.94 15.09
C ARG A 423 -28.84 -27.67 15.56
N ARG A 424 -29.52 -26.67 14.98
CA ARG A 424 -30.91 -26.31 15.35
C ARG A 424 -31.91 -27.44 15.07
N SER A 425 -31.77 -28.12 13.93
CA SER A 425 -32.58 -29.30 13.62
C SER A 425 -32.40 -30.37 14.71
N SER A 426 -31.17 -30.68 15.10
CA SER A 426 -30.89 -31.66 16.16
C SER A 426 -31.40 -31.26 17.55
N THR A 427 -31.45 -29.97 17.90
CA THR A 427 -32.01 -29.52 19.19
C THR A 427 -33.53 -29.66 19.21
N ASN A 428 -34.21 -29.33 18.10
CA ASN A 428 -35.66 -29.47 17.99
C ASN A 428 -36.10 -30.94 18.03
N THR A 429 -35.34 -31.88 17.46
CA THR A 429 -35.65 -33.33 17.56
C THR A 429 -35.42 -33.93 18.95
N LYS A 430 -34.74 -33.23 19.86
CA LYS A 430 -34.53 -33.69 21.26
C LYS A 430 -35.60 -33.17 22.22
N HIS A 431 -36.43 -32.22 21.78
CA HIS A 431 -37.50 -31.59 22.56
C HIS A 431 -38.90 -31.82 21.98
N ALA A 432 -38.98 -32.60 20.89
CA ALA A 432 -40.20 -33.22 20.38
C ALA A 432 -40.16 -34.70 20.77
#